data_AF-A0A0H5CKA0-F1
#
_entry.id   AF-A0A0H5CKA0-F1
#
_cell.length_a   1.000
_cell.length_b   1.000
_cell.length_c   1.000
_cell.angle_alpha   90.00
_cell.angle_beta   90.00
_cell.angle_gamma   90.00
#
_symmetry.space_group_name_H-M   'P 1'
#
loop_
_entity.id
_entity.type
_entity.pdbx_description
1 polymer ?
#
loop_
_entity_poly.entity_id
_entity_poly.type
_entity_poly.pdbx_seq_one_letter_code
_entity_poly.pdbx_strand_id
1 'polypeptide(L)'
;MAPKKPPGGSGNTPGGNGKPAQSHGSINAAGGITSAQSATAQAAQAGKPGGGGNGQQSTTPNSNNPQPPKPIQPPTANDIRHSDASREHIVAGDGGRQGGHLAGTGFSKKTEFPKSWDQPKILDAAYQVTQQGPPAKGPYLTKDADGQPAWAYDYTGRVDGVEVKTTVLANGEIRTAYPPNGADPGVISNPSAPNPAPPGIPQANPPRYSHPDAGGDGSWTWEGPKGGKIIRVVQDAQGNVTTTVLGDYKKK
;
A
#
# COMPACT_ATOMS: atom_id res chain seq x y z
N MET A 1 -53.25 37.79 -29.34
CA MET A 1 -53.77 36.48 -28.88
C MET A 1 -53.11 36.16 -27.54
N ALA A 2 -53.87 36.24 -26.45
CA ALA A 2 -53.43 35.88 -25.11
C ALA A 2 -53.84 34.44 -24.80
N PRO A 3 -53.09 33.71 -23.95
CA PRO A 3 -53.79 32.80 -23.04
C PRO A 3 -53.24 32.72 -21.61
N LYS A 4 -54.19 32.85 -20.68
CA LYS A 4 -54.48 32.01 -19.49
C LYS A 4 -53.46 31.85 -18.35
N LYS A 5 -53.79 32.48 -17.21
CA LYS A 5 -53.84 31.87 -15.85
C LYS A 5 -55.25 31.23 -15.64
N PRO A 6 -55.61 30.45 -14.58
CA PRO A 6 -54.96 30.08 -13.28
C PRO A 6 -55.15 28.55 -12.95
N PRO A 7 -55.26 28.00 -11.70
CA PRO A 7 -54.86 28.37 -10.31
C PRO A 7 -53.83 27.34 -9.72
N GLY A 8 -53.16 27.44 -8.57
CA GLY A 8 -53.53 27.91 -7.22
C GLY A 8 -53.99 26.73 -6.34
N GLY A 9 -53.11 26.17 -5.48
CA GLY A 9 -53.47 25.22 -4.41
C GLY A 9 -52.31 24.64 -3.58
N SER A 10 -52.18 25.15 -2.33
CA SER A 10 -51.56 24.60 -1.09
C SER A 10 -51.38 23.06 -1.00
N GLY A 11 -50.41 22.45 -0.28
CA GLY A 11 -49.48 22.90 0.77
C GLY A 11 -48.80 21.68 1.43
N ASN A 12 -48.01 21.95 2.49
CA ASN A 12 -47.30 21.06 3.43
C ASN A 12 -45.91 20.49 3.07
N THR A 13 -44.87 21.18 3.58
CA THR A 13 -43.64 20.58 4.15
C THR A 13 -43.98 19.97 5.54
N PRO A 14 -43.25 18.95 6.05
CA PRO A 14 -41.92 19.21 6.63
C PRO A 14 -40.87 18.08 6.46
N GLY A 15 -39.61 18.50 6.32
CA GLY A 15 -38.46 17.90 7.03
C GLY A 15 -38.02 16.49 6.64
N GLY A 16 -37.07 16.41 5.71
CA GLY A 16 -36.20 15.24 5.53
C GLY A 16 -34.79 15.70 5.21
N ASN A 17 -33.90 15.70 6.22
CA ASN A 17 -32.47 15.95 6.08
C ASN A 17 -31.81 14.85 5.23
N GLY A 18 -31.95 14.93 3.91
CA GLY A 18 -31.13 14.18 2.97
C GLY A 18 -29.76 14.84 2.87
N LYS A 19 -28.80 14.40 3.69
CA LYS A 19 -27.38 14.70 3.40
C LYS A 19 -27.09 14.15 1.98
N PRO A 20 -26.60 14.97 1.04
CA PRO A 20 -26.20 14.47 -0.26
C PRO A 20 -25.10 13.42 -0.07
N ALA A 21 -25.16 12.34 -0.85
CA ALA A 21 -24.10 11.35 -0.91
C ALA A 21 -22.82 12.06 -1.34
N GLN A 22 -21.90 12.30 -0.40
CA GLN A 22 -20.57 12.81 -0.69
C GLN A 22 -19.84 11.70 -1.44
N SER A 23 -19.75 11.86 -2.75
CA SER A 23 -18.92 11.05 -3.62
C SER A 23 -17.46 11.31 -3.26
N HIS A 24 -16.94 10.58 -2.28
CA HIS A 24 -15.51 10.55 -1.98
C HIS A 24 -14.77 9.89 -3.16
N GLY A 25 -13.59 10.41 -3.48
CA GLY A 25 -12.80 10.00 -4.64
C GLY A 25 -12.68 8.47 -4.73
N SER A 26 -12.78 7.94 -5.95
CA SER A 26 -12.74 6.50 -6.19
C SER A 26 -11.33 5.94 -5.96
N ILE A 27 -11.01 5.56 -4.71
CA ILE A 27 -10.09 4.46 -4.49
C ILE A 27 -10.72 3.27 -5.20
N ASN A 28 -10.00 2.63 -6.14
CA ASN A 28 -10.50 1.49 -6.90
C ASN A 28 -10.99 0.40 -5.92
N ALA A 29 -12.30 0.41 -5.63
CA ALA A 29 -12.90 -0.37 -4.56
C ALA A 29 -12.90 -1.87 -4.89
N ALA A 30 -12.84 -2.22 -6.18
CA ALA A 30 -12.67 -3.60 -6.62
C ALA A 30 -11.29 -4.14 -6.21
N GLY A 31 -10.22 -3.34 -6.38
CA GLY A 31 -8.88 -3.67 -5.88
C GLY A 31 -8.78 -3.60 -4.35
N GLY A 32 -9.54 -2.71 -3.71
CA GLY A 32 -9.64 -2.58 -2.25
C GLY A 32 -10.26 -3.80 -1.57
N ILE A 33 -11.38 -4.33 -2.11
CA ILE A 33 -12.06 -5.51 -1.57
C ILE A 33 -11.19 -6.76 -1.73
N THR A 34 -10.56 -6.95 -2.90
CA THR A 34 -9.65 -8.08 -3.13
C THR A 34 -8.39 -7.97 -2.27
N SER A 35 -7.78 -6.79 -2.14
CA SER A 35 -6.60 -6.60 -1.26
C SER A 35 -6.93 -6.72 0.23
N ALA A 36 -8.11 -6.29 0.68
CA ALA A 36 -8.57 -6.50 2.05
C ALA A 36 -8.84 -7.98 2.33
N GLN A 37 -9.41 -8.73 1.38
CA GLN A 37 -9.63 -10.18 1.50
C GLN A 37 -8.32 -10.96 1.45
N SER A 38 -7.42 -10.67 0.51
CA SER A 38 -6.11 -11.31 0.37
C SER A 38 -5.20 -11.04 1.58
N ALA A 39 -5.18 -9.81 2.07
CA ALA A 39 -4.37 -9.47 3.23
C ALA A 39 -4.97 -9.97 4.55
N THR A 40 -6.30 -10.09 4.65
CA THR A 40 -6.93 -10.77 5.80
C THR A 40 -6.61 -12.27 5.80
N ALA A 41 -6.56 -12.90 4.62
CA ALA A 41 -6.12 -14.30 4.49
C ALA A 41 -4.64 -14.47 4.90
N GLN A 42 -3.76 -13.55 4.50
CA GLN A 42 -2.36 -13.55 4.90
C GLN A 42 -2.15 -13.21 6.39
N ALA A 43 -2.91 -12.27 6.96
CA ALA A 43 -2.87 -11.94 8.39
C ALA A 43 -3.42 -13.06 9.28
N ALA A 44 -4.36 -13.86 8.76
CA ALA A 44 -4.84 -15.08 9.43
C ALA A 44 -3.78 -16.20 9.43
N GLN A 45 -2.91 -16.24 8.41
CA GLN A 45 -1.80 -17.20 8.32
C GLN A 45 -0.56 -16.76 9.11
N ALA A 46 -0.31 -15.44 9.25
CA ALA A 46 0.92 -14.92 9.84
C ALA A 46 1.01 -15.00 11.38
N GLY A 47 -0.10 -15.27 12.08
CA GLY A 47 -0.13 -15.25 13.55
C GLY A 47 0.11 -13.85 14.14
N LYS A 48 -0.50 -13.55 15.28
CA LYS A 48 -0.28 -12.26 15.98
C LYS A 48 1.07 -12.28 16.72
N PRO A 49 1.95 -11.27 16.59
CA PRO A 49 2.89 -10.94 17.65
C PRO A 49 2.23 -9.90 18.56
N GLY A 50 1.75 -10.36 19.71
CA GLY A 50 1.32 -9.48 20.81
C GLY A 50 2.52 -8.78 21.44
N GLY A 51 2.36 -7.51 21.77
CA GLY A 51 3.35 -6.72 22.50
C GLY A 51 3.13 -6.77 24.01
N GLY A 52 4.23 -6.72 24.76
CA GLY A 52 4.27 -6.17 26.12
C GLY A 52 4.92 -7.05 27.20
N GLY A 53 6.13 -6.65 27.64
CA GLY A 53 6.46 -6.63 29.08
C GLY A 53 7.40 -7.69 29.65
N ASN A 54 8.67 -7.28 29.84
CA ASN A 54 9.65 -7.66 30.87
C ASN A 54 9.98 -9.14 31.18
N GLY A 55 11.23 -9.48 30.83
CA GLY A 55 12.19 -9.99 31.80
C GLY A 55 11.95 -11.41 32.32
N GLN A 56 12.24 -12.41 31.49
CA GLN A 56 12.83 -13.66 31.97
C GLN A 56 13.48 -14.40 30.81
N GLN A 57 14.75 -14.77 31.04
CA GLN A 57 15.61 -15.56 30.20
C GLN A 57 14.91 -16.89 29.86
N SER A 58 14.33 -16.96 28.66
CA SER A 58 13.69 -18.18 28.16
C SER A 58 14.42 -18.62 26.91
N THR A 59 15.03 -19.80 27.00
CA THR A 59 15.70 -20.53 25.93
C THR A 59 14.75 -20.67 24.74
N THR A 60 14.92 -19.83 23.73
CA THR A 60 14.13 -19.93 22.50
C THR A 60 14.57 -21.18 21.73
N PRO A 61 13.63 -22.00 21.24
CA PRO A 61 13.93 -23.18 20.45
C PRO A 61 14.61 -22.77 19.15
N ASN A 62 15.73 -23.43 18.88
CA ASN A 62 16.58 -23.24 17.72
C ASN A 62 15.78 -23.49 16.42
N SER A 63 15.37 -22.42 15.76
CA SER A 63 14.85 -22.48 14.38
C SER A 63 16.05 -22.71 13.45
N ASN A 64 16.46 -23.97 13.31
CA ASN A 64 17.46 -24.45 12.35
C ASN A 64 16.97 -24.28 10.90
N ASN A 65 16.79 -23.03 10.45
CA ASN A 65 16.67 -22.76 9.03
C ASN A 65 18.05 -22.33 8.54
N PRO A 66 18.80 -23.22 7.85
CA PRO A 66 20.18 -22.92 7.47
C PRO A 66 20.20 -21.69 6.56
N GLN A 67 20.94 -20.67 6.99
CA GLN A 67 21.17 -19.48 6.18
C GLN A 67 21.94 -19.88 4.92
N PRO A 68 21.54 -19.40 3.72
CA PRO A 68 22.32 -19.68 2.52
C PRO A 68 23.75 -19.13 2.65
N PRO A 69 24.74 -19.76 1.99
CA PRO A 69 26.11 -19.26 1.99
C PRO A 69 26.16 -17.84 1.42
N LYS A 70 27.01 -16.99 2.00
CA LYS A 70 27.19 -15.60 1.54
C LYS A 70 27.77 -15.60 0.11
N PRO A 71 27.11 -14.98 -0.87
CA PRO A 71 27.66 -14.89 -2.22
C PRO A 71 28.88 -13.96 -2.22
N ILE A 72 29.86 -14.30 -3.07
CA ILE A 72 31.09 -13.52 -3.25
C ILE A 72 30.98 -12.47 -4.36
N GLN A 73 29.92 -12.53 -5.18
CA GLN A 73 29.63 -11.59 -6.26
C GLN A 73 28.11 -11.38 -6.39
N PRO A 74 27.66 -10.20 -6.84
CA PRO A 74 26.25 -9.99 -7.18
C PRO A 74 25.83 -10.84 -8.38
N PRO A 75 24.50 -11.03 -8.59
CA PRO A 75 23.98 -11.62 -9.82
C PRO A 75 24.49 -10.87 -11.06
N THR A 76 24.69 -11.58 -12.17
CA THR A 76 25.05 -10.91 -13.42
C THR A 76 23.85 -10.16 -13.99
N ALA A 77 24.09 -9.15 -14.81
CA ALA A 77 23.04 -8.37 -15.47
C ALA A 77 21.96 -9.24 -16.15
N ASN A 78 22.37 -10.34 -16.79
CA ASN A 78 21.47 -11.26 -17.50
C ASN A 78 20.66 -12.17 -16.57
N ASP A 79 21.07 -12.32 -15.31
CA ASP A 79 20.34 -13.12 -14.32
C ASP A 79 19.25 -12.30 -13.61
N ILE A 80 19.32 -10.96 -13.72
CA ILE A 80 18.40 -10.05 -13.04
C ILE A 80 17.05 -10.04 -13.75
N ARG A 81 15.97 -10.27 -13.00
CA ARG A 81 14.61 -10.39 -13.56
C ARG A 81 13.53 -10.03 -12.53
N HIS A 82 12.35 -9.70 -13.05
CA HIS A 82 11.13 -9.60 -12.24
C HIS A 82 10.44 -10.97 -12.12
N SER A 83 9.89 -11.28 -10.96
CA SER A 83 8.93 -12.37 -10.75
C SER A 83 7.51 -11.80 -10.70
N ASP A 84 6.47 -12.64 -10.85
CA ASP A 84 5.10 -12.14 -10.70
C ASP A 84 4.83 -11.58 -9.30
N ALA A 85 5.41 -12.23 -8.28
CA ALA A 85 5.35 -11.76 -6.89
C ALA A 85 6.04 -10.39 -6.74
N SER A 86 7.18 -10.17 -7.38
CA SER A 86 7.87 -8.88 -7.30
C SER A 86 7.10 -7.77 -8.01
N ARG A 87 6.46 -8.07 -9.15
CA ARG A 87 5.64 -7.12 -9.89
C ARG A 87 4.49 -6.60 -9.03
N GLU A 88 3.75 -7.52 -8.40
CA GLU A 88 2.67 -7.17 -7.48
C GLU A 88 3.19 -6.38 -6.27
N HIS A 89 4.28 -6.86 -5.66
CA HIS A 89 4.90 -6.21 -4.51
C HIS A 89 5.29 -4.77 -4.79
N ILE A 90 5.98 -4.51 -5.90
CA ILE A 90 6.47 -3.17 -6.25
C ILE A 90 5.29 -2.22 -6.52
N VAL A 91 4.31 -2.68 -7.30
CA VAL A 91 3.25 -1.82 -7.85
C VAL A 91 2.13 -1.60 -6.84
N ALA A 92 1.48 -2.67 -6.40
CA ALA A 92 0.28 -2.61 -5.56
C ALA A 92 0.57 -2.86 -4.06
N GLY A 93 1.66 -3.59 -3.78
CA GLY A 93 2.04 -4.03 -2.45
C GLY A 93 1.24 -5.25 -1.99
N ASP A 94 1.84 -6.09 -1.14
CA ASP A 94 1.27 -7.38 -0.74
C ASP A 94 0.21 -7.25 0.38
N GLY A 95 -0.60 -6.19 0.37
CA GLY A 95 -1.61 -5.94 1.41
C GLY A 95 -1.08 -5.60 2.81
N GLY A 96 0.23 -5.71 3.04
CA GLY A 96 0.92 -5.34 4.28
C GLY A 96 1.57 -3.96 4.26
N ARG A 97 2.55 -3.74 5.14
CA ARG A 97 3.35 -2.49 5.21
C ARG A 97 4.47 -2.42 4.16
N GLN A 98 4.57 -3.35 3.23
CA GLN A 98 5.69 -3.44 2.28
C GLN A 98 5.22 -3.23 0.84
N GLY A 99 6.12 -2.72 -0.01
CA GLY A 99 5.81 -2.47 -1.42
C GLY A 99 4.76 -1.36 -1.68
N GLY A 100 4.14 -1.39 -2.85
CA GLY A 100 3.05 -0.50 -3.21
C GLY A 100 3.51 0.92 -3.50
N HIS A 101 4.25 1.08 -4.59
CA HIS A 101 4.84 2.35 -5.01
C HIS A 101 4.21 2.91 -6.29
N LEU A 102 3.17 2.30 -6.85
CA LEU A 102 2.36 2.95 -7.87
C LEU A 102 1.65 4.18 -7.28
N ALA A 103 1.50 5.23 -8.08
CA ALA A 103 0.74 6.41 -7.68
C ALA A 103 -0.69 6.04 -7.24
N GLY A 104 -1.12 6.55 -6.09
CA GLY A 104 -2.43 6.32 -5.50
C GLY A 104 -2.54 5.11 -4.57
N THR A 105 -1.45 4.41 -4.25
CA THR A 105 -1.51 3.30 -3.28
C THR A 105 -1.78 3.80 -1.85
N GLY A 106 -1.33 5.00 -1.52
CA GLY A 106 -1.65 5.76 -0.32
C GLY A 106 -0.98 5.26 0.95
N PHE A 107 0.04 4.40 0.88
CA PHE A 107 0.62 3.82 2.08
C PHE A 107 1.33 4.88 2.94
N SER A 108 0.94 4.96 4.21
CA SER A 108 1.50 5.88 5.21
C SER A 108 3.02 5.89 5.24
N LYS A 109 3.61 7.10 5.23
CA LYS A 109 5.05 7.37 5.25
C LYS A 109 5.85 6.74 4.10
N LYS A 110 5.19 6.40 2.99
CA LYS A 110 5.87 5.90 1.78
C LYS A 110 5.87 6.92 0.68
N THR A 111 6.80 6.74 -0.23
CA THR A 111 6.84 7.41 -1.52
C THR A 111 6.22 6.54 -2.60
N GLU A 112 5.68 7.19 -3.62
CA GLU A 112 5.14 6.56 -4.81
C GLU A 112 5.80 7.17 -6.05
N PHE A 113 5.94 6.37 -7.09
CA PHE A 113 6.41 6.81 -8.39
C PHE A 113 5.50 7.88 -8.99
N PRO A 114 6.01 8.66 -9.97
CA PRO A 114 5.20 9.65 -10.64
C PRO A 114 3.89 9.09 -11.19
N LYS A 115 2.82 9.88 -11.13
CA LYS A 115 1.50 9.52 -11.69
C LYS A 115 1.56 9.19 -13.19
N SER A 116 2.53 9.75 -13.91
CA SER A 116 2.77 9.45 -15.32
C SER A 116 3.44 8.10 -15.57
N TRP A 117 3.97 7.44 -14.53
CA TRP A 117 4.60 6.12 -14.65
C TRP A 117 3.56 5.04 -14.37
N ASP A 118 3.25 4.27 -15.40
CA ASP A 118 2.46 3.06 -15.27
C ASP A 118 3.32 1.88 -14.78
N GLN A 119 2.65 0.75 -14.51
CA GLN A 119 3.34 -0.47 -14.06
C GLN A 119 4.49 -0.90 -15.00
N PRO A 120 4.31 -0.99 -16.34
CA PRO A 120 5.42 -1.29 -17.25
C PRO A 120 6.61 -0.36 -17.07
N LYS A 121 6.39 0.96 -16.99
CA LYS A 121 7.47 1.94 -16.80
C LYS A 121 8.20 1.76 -15.48
N ILE A 122 7.48 1.51 -14.38
CA ILE A 122 8.09 1.28 -13.06
C ILE A 122 8.99 0.04 -13.08
N LEU A 123 8.50 -1.06 -13.66
CA LEU A 123 9.26 -2.31 -13.73
C LEU A 123 10.49 -2.19 -14.64
N ASP A 124 10.35 -1.49 -15.77
CA ASP A 124 11.47 -1.17 -16.65
C ASP A 124 12.51 -0.30 -15.94
N ALA A 125 12.09 0.78 -15.27
CA ALA A 125 13.00 1.64 -14.50
C ALA A 125 13.75 0.87 -13.39
N ALA A 126 13.04 -0.01 -12.67
CA ALA A 126 13.63 -0.86 -11.64
C ALA A 126 14.74 -1.76 -12.21
N TYR A 127 14.51 -2.34 -13.39
CA TYR A 127 15.51 -3.15 -14.10
C TYR A 127 16.65 -2.28 -14.64
N GLN A 128 16.36 -1.16 -15.31
CA GLN A 128 17.36 -0.25 -15.87
C GLN A 128 18.39 0.20 -14.83
N VAL A 129 17.96 0.51 -13.61
CA VAL A 129 18.84 0.89 -12.50
C VAL A 129 19.88 -0.18 -12.19
N THR A 130 19.52 -1.46 -12.30
CA THR A 130 20.46 -2.57 -12.07
C THR A 130 21.55 -2.67 -13.15
N GLN A 131 21.32 -2.02 -14.29
CA GLN A 131 22.23 -2.00 -15.44
C GLN A 131 23.15 -0.77 -15.45
N GLN A 132 22.92 0.22 -14.58
CA GLN A 132 23.68 1.47 -14.55
C GLN A 132 25.06 1.34 -13.87
N GLY A 133 25.31 0.25 -13.16
CA GLY A 133 26.57 0.05 -12.46
C GLY A 133 26.52 -1.04 -11.39
N PRO A 134 27.60 -1.18 -10.59
CA PRO A 134 27.62 -2.12 -9.48
C PRO A 134 26.61 -1.73 -8.39
N PRO A 135 26.17 -2.69 -7.55
CA PRO A 135 25.29 -2.39 -6.43
C PRO A 135 25.94 -1.39 -5.47
N ALA A 136 25.15 -0.42 -5.01
CA ALA A 136 25.57 0.58 -4.03
C ALA A 136 25.77 -0.01 -2.63
N LYS A 137 25.09 -1.12 -2.32
CA LYS A 137 25.23 -1.83 -1.05
C LYS A 137 24.97 -3.33 -1.23
N GLY A 138 25.69 -4.15 -0.47
CA GLY A 138 25.49 -5.59 -0.38
C GLY A 138 26.79 -6.38 -0.43
N PRO A 139 26.74 -7.71 -0.25
CA PRO A 139 25.54 -8.48 0.12
C PRO A 139 25.11 -8.25 1.58
N TYR A 140 23.79 -8.21 1.83
CA TYR A 140 23.20 -8.21 3.17
C TYR A 140 22.02 -9.19 3.25
N LEU A 141 21.66 -9.63 4.47
CA LEU A 141 20.53 -10.55 4.67
C LEU A 141 19.20 -9.80 4.66
N THR A 142 18.23 -10.39 3.97
CA THR A 142 16.83 -9.99 3.94
C THR A 142 15.96 -11.26 3.92
N LYS A 143 14.68 -11.11 3.54
CA LYS A 143 13.76 -12.21 3.28
C LYS A 143 13.28 -12.18 1.84
N ASP A 144 13.09 -13.36 1.25
CA ASP A 144 12.41 -13.52 -0.03
C ASP A 144 10.88 -13.34 0.10
N ALA A 145 10.13 -13.71 -0.94
CA ALA A 145 8.66 -13.63 -0.94
C ALA A 145 8.02 -14.60 0.07
N ASP A 146 8.66 -15.75 0.34
CA ASP A 146 8.18 -16.79 1.27
C ASP A 146 8.64 -16.55 2.72
N GLY A 147 9.36 -15.45 2.96
CA GLY A 147 9.87 -15.09 4.28
C GLY A 147 11.17 -15.83 4.66
N GLN A 148 11.78 -16.58 3.74
CA GLN A 148 13.02 -17.30 3.97
C GLN A 148 14.23 -16.35 3.90
N PRO A 149 15.29 -16.59 4.70
CA PRO A 149 16.50 -15.79 4.63
C PRO A 149 17.13 -15.81 3.23
N ALA A 150 17.33 -14.62 2.65
CA ALA A 150 17.95 -14.46 1.35
C ALA A 150 19.02 -13.35 1.39
N TRP A 151 20.08 -13.51 0.61
CA TRP A 151 21.05 -12.43 0.40
C TRP A 151 20.54 -11.45 -0.64
N ALA A 152 20.83 -10.17 -0.45
CA ALA A 152 20.39 -9.11 -1.36
C ALA A 152 21.43 -8.01 -1.55
N TYR A 153 21.21 -7.24 -2.60
CA TYR A 153 21.99 -6.11 -3.06
C TYR A 153 21.07 -4.94 -3.36
N ASP A 154 21.46 -3.74 -2.95
CA ASP A 154 20.75 -2.50 -3.28
C ASP A 154 21.47 -1.81 -4.43
N TYR A 155 20.71 -1.44 -5.45
CA TYR A 155 21.11 -0.62 -6.58
C TYR A 155 20.40 0.73 -6.49
N THR A 156 21.09 1.78 -6.89
CA THR A 156 20.54 3.14 -6.95
C THR A 156 20.90 3.73 -8.30
N GLY A 157 19.93 4.35 -8.96
CA GLY A 157 20.12 4.98 -10.27
C GLY A 157 19.07 6.06 -10.51
N ARG A 158 19.18 6.76 -11.64
CA ARG A 158 18.17 7.75 -12.06
C ARG A 158 17.53 7.34 -13.37
N VAL A 159 16.21 7.53 -13.46
CA VAL A 159 15.40 7.34 -14.67
C VAL A 159 14.43 8.51 -14.76
N ASP A 160 14.44 9.24 -15.87
CA ASP A 160 13.63 10.45 -16.13
C ASP A 160 13.61 11.48 -14.99
N GLY A 161 14.77 11.70 -14.37
CA GLY A 161 14.93 12.67 -13.27
C GLY A 161 14.50 12.14 -11.89
N VAL A 162 14.00 10.92 -11.79
CA VAL A 162 13.63 10.27 -10.53
C VAL A 162 14.73 9.31 -10.10
N GLU A 163 15.21 9.47 -8.86
CA GLU A 163 16.04 8.47 -8.20
C GLU A 163 15.19 7.22 -7.93
N VAL A 164 15.74 6.06 -8.26
CA VAL A 164 15.09 4.77 -8.06
C VAL A 164 16.06 3.88 -7.31
N LYS A 165 15.59 3.31 -6.20
CA LYS A 165 16.32 2.30 -5.45
C LYS A 165 15.69 0.94 -5.69
N THR A 166 16.51 -0.02 -6.15
CA THR A 166 16.10 -1.39 -6.46
C THR A 166 16.85 -2.38 -5.58
N THR A 167 16.14 -3.26 -4.88
CA THR A 167 16.75 -4.37 -4.15
C THR A 167 16.65 -5.65 -4.99
N VAL A 168 17.79 -6.30 -5.23
CA VAL A 168 17.90 -7.55 -5.98
C VAL A 168 18.40 -8.66 -5.06
N LEU A 169 17.70 -9.78 -5.02
CA LEU A 169 18.13 -10.99 -4.31
C LEU A 169 19.30 -11.65 -5.04
N ALA A 170 20.11 -12.42 -4.32
CA ALA A 170 21.26 -13.13 -4.87
C ALA A 170 20.88 -14.20 -5.92
N ASN A 171 19.60 -14.58 -6.01
CA ASN A 171 19.07 -15.44 -7.08
C ASN A 171 18.71 -14.68 -8.37
N GLY A 172 18.96 -13.36 -8.42
CA GLY A 172 18.65 -12.46 -9.54
C GLY A 172 17.24 -11.85 -9.51
N GLU A 173 16.39 -12.21 -8.56
CA GLU A 173 15.05 -11.62 -8.47
C GLU A 173 15.12 -10.18 -7.96
N ILE A 174 14.51 -9.24 -8.69
CA ILE A 174 14.23 -7.91 -8.15
C ILE A 174 13.15 -8.06 -7.08
N ARG A 175 13.48 -7.84 -5.80
CA ARG A 175 12.55 -8.00 -4.67
C ARG A 175 11.62 -6.81 -4.49
N THR A 176 12.16 -5.61 -4.67
CA THR A 176 11.44 -4.35 -4.49
C THR A 176 12.14 -3.21 -5.24
N ALA A 177 11.39 -2.17 -5.57
CA ALA A 177 11.88 -0.93 -6.14
C ALA A 177 10.97 0.22 -5.71
N TYR A 178 11.57 1.37 -5.38
CA TYR A 178 10.84 2.55 -4.94
C TYR A 178 11.64 3.83 -5.19
N PRO A 179 10.97 5.00 -5.31
CA PRO A 179 11.65 6.28 -5.41
C PRO A 179 11.98 6.83 -4.02
N PRO A 180 13.24 6.82 -3.55
CA PRO A 180 13.54 7.18 -2.16
C PRO A 180 13.43 8.68 -1.88
N ASN A 181 13.57 9.53 -2.91
CA ASN A 181 13.60 10.97 -2.77
C ASN A 181 12.24 11.60 -3.12
N GLY A 182 11.50 12.03 -2.11
CA GLY A 182 10.22 12.72 -2.27
C GLY A 182 10.29 14.08 -2.95
N ALA A 183 11.48 14.66 -3.12
CA ALA A 183 11.68 15.94 -3.80
C ALA A 183 11.94 15.80 -5.31
N ASP A 184 12.10 14.58 -5.82
CA ASP A 184 12.26 14.36 -7.26
C ASP A 184 10.95 14.66 -8.01
N PRO A 185 11.02 15.09 -9.28
CA PRO A 185 9.83 15.50 -10.04
C PRO A 185 8.74 14.42 -10.09
N GLY A 186 7.55 14.79 -9.62
CA GLY A 186 6.37 13.93 -9.67
C GLY A 186 6.32 12.81 -8.63
N VAL A 187 7.39 12.58 -7.85
CA VAL A 187 7.35 11.60 -6.75
C VAL A 187 6.36 12.07 -5.69
N ILE A 188 5.46 11.17 -5.30
CA ILE A 188 4.40 11.47 -4.33
C ILE A 188 4.88 11.00 -2.96
N SER A 189 4.76 11.83 -1.92
CA SER A 189 5.14 11.49 -0.55
C SER A 189 3.93 11.46 0.36
N ASN A 190 3.54 10.26 0.81
CA ASN A 190 2.38 10.12 1.67
C ASN A 190 2.66 10.56 3.11
N PRO A 191 1.73 11.30 3.73
CA PRO A 191 1.85 11.73 5.12
C PRO A 191 1.79 10.54 6.09
N SER A 192 2.06 10.85 7.36
CA SER A 192 1.83 9.90 8.44
C SER A 192 0.34 9.71 8.68
N ALA A 193 -0.08 8.45 8.83
CA ALA A 193 -1.42 8.13 9.29
C ALA A 193 -1.74 8.81 10.64
N PRO A 194 -2.99 9.23 10.86
CA PRO A 194 -3.42 9.85 12.11
C PRO A 194 -3.08 8.99 13.33
N ASN A 195 -2.52 9.65 14.36
CA ASN A 195 -2.16 9.02 15.62
C ASN A 195 -2.60 9.92 16.80
N PRO A 196 -3.56 9.50 17.64
CA PRO A 196 -4.22 8.19 17.62
C PRO A 196 -5.08 7.97 16.37
N ALA A 197 -5.24 6.72 15.96
CA ALA A 197 -6.15 6.38 14.88
C ALA A 197 -7.62 6.67 15.29
N PRO A 198 -8.52 6.97 14.34
CA PRO A 198 -9.92 7.22 14.64
C PRO A 198 -10.57 6.08 15.43
N PRO A 199 -11.54 6.38 16.31
CA PRO A 199 -12.38 5.36 16.90
C PRO A 199 -13.07 4.55 15.81
N GLY A 200 -13.30 3.27 16.08
CA GLY A 200 -14.12 2.48 15.18
C GLY A 200 -13.38 1.79 14.03
N ILE A 201 -12.07 2.00 13.82
CA ILE A 201 -11.33 1.32 12.75
C ILE A 201 -11.42 -0.22 12.83
N PRO A 202 -11.41 -0.92 11.68
CA PRO A 202 -11.37 -2.38 11.62
C PRO A 202 -10.00 -2.94 12.04
N GLN A 203 -9.96 -4.23 12.38
CA GLN A 203 -8.68 -4.97 12.42
C GLN A 203 -8.32 -5.30 10.98
N ALA A 204 -7.60 -4.41 10.32
CA ALA A 204 -7.31 -4.55 8.90
C ALA A 204 -5.93 -4.02 8.52
N ASN A 205 -5.70 -4.01 7.21
CA ASN A 205 -4.53 -3.49 6.54
C ASN A 205 -4.15 -2.08 7.00
N PRO A 206 -2.90 -1.66 6.76
CA PRO A 206 -2.50 -0.27 6.95
C PRO A 206 -3.47 0.68 6.23
N PRO A 207 -3.77 1.86 6.81
CA PRO A 207 -4.65 2.81 6.16
C PRO A 207 -4.02 3.36 4.89
N ARG A 208 -4.88 3.77 3.95
CA ARG A 208 -4.49 4.39 2.69
C ARG A 208 -4.87 5.86 2.69
N TYR A 209 -3.93 6.71 2.28
CA TYR A 209 -4.13 8.13 2.06
C TYR A 209 -4.51 8.39 0.60
N SER A 210 -5.60 9.12 0.38
CA SER A 210 -6.04 9.51 -0.94
C SER A 210 -5.29 10.77 -1.38
N HIS A 211 -4.02 10.63 -1.80
CA HIS A 211 -3.14 11.77 -2.06
C HIS A 211 -3.65 12.70 -3.20
N PRO A 212 -3.74 14.03 -3.00
CA PRO A 212 -4.20 14.97 -4.03
C PRO A 212 -3.43 14.92 -5.35
N ASP A 213 -2.10 14.79 -5.29
CA ASP A 213 -1.27 14.66 -6.51
C ASP A 213 -1.53 13.36 -7.31
N ALA A 214 -2.05 12.32 -6.64
CA ALA A 214 -2.55 11.13 -7.32
C ALA A 214 -3.97 11.32 -7.89
N GLY A 215 -4.66 12.41 -7.54
CA GLY A 215 -6.07 12.69 -7.87
C GLY A 215 -7.04 12.38 -6.73
N GLY A 216 -6.53 12.22 -5.50
CA GLY A 216 -7.31 11.95 -4.30
C GLY A 216 -7.87 13.20 -3.60
N ASP A 217 -8.68 12.98 -2.56
CA ASP A 217 -9.34 14.05 -1.80
C ASP A 217 -8.64 14.41 -0.47
N GLY A 218 -7.46 13.84 -0.21
CA GLY A 218 -6.71 14.05 1.03
C GLY A 218 -7.29 13.32 2.25
N SER A 219 -8.16 12.33 2.05
CA SER A 219 -8.71 11.51 3.13
C SER A 219 -7.83 10.31 3.50
N TRP A 220 -7.98 9.83 4.73
CA TRP A 220 -7.48 8.55 5.19
C TRP A 220 -8.59 7.51 5.20
N THR A 221 -8.32 6.32 4.67
CA THR A 221 -9.26 5.20 4.64
C THR A 221 -8.70 3.99 5.37
N TRP A 222 -9.48 3.44 6.30
CA TRP A 222 -9.28 2.12 6.91
C TRP A 222 -10.41 1.21 6.46
N GLU A 223 -10.10 0.06 5.86
CA GLU A 223 -11.12 -0.88 5.39
C GLU A 223 -10.77 -2.30 5.80
N GLY A 224 -11.76 -3.03 6.29
CA GLY A 224 -11.63 -4.46 6.56
C GLY A 224 -12.59 -4.97 7.65
N PRO A 225 -12.31 -6.15 8.22
CA PRO A 225 -13.26 -6.82 9.09
C PRO A 225 -13.38 -6.18 10.48
N LYS A 226 -14.61 -6.05 10.95
CA LYS A 226 -14.96 -5.70 12.33
C LYS A 226 -16.31 -6.31 12.71
N GLY A 227 -16.33 -7.14 13.75
CA GLY A 227 -17.57 -7.65 14.33
C GLY A 227 -18.52 -8.31 13.34
N GLY A 228 -18.04 -9.31 12.57
CA GLY A 228 -18.85 -10.04 11.58
C GLY A 228 -19.24 -9.22 10.33
N LYS A 229 -18.74 -7.98 10.20
CA LYS A 229 -18.94 -7.10 9.05
C LYS A 229 -17.61 -6.72 8.42
N ILE A 230 -17.63 -6.33 7.15
CA ILE A 230 -16.60 -5.47 6.56
C ILE A 230 -17.04 -4.03 6.75
N ILE A 231 -16.17 -3.20 7.30
CA ILE A 231 -16.42 -1.77 7.46
C ILE A 231 -15.34 -0.95 6.77
N ARG A 232 -15.72 0.26 6.37
CA ARG A 232 -14.81 1.32 5.95
C ARG A 232 -14.95 2.49 6.90
N VAL A 233 -13.83 2.94 7.45
CA VAL A 233 -13.73 4.19 8.18
C VAL A 233 -12.95 5.17 7.31
N VAL A 234 -13.51 6.36 7.09
CA VAL A 234 -12.85 7.44 6.35
C VAL A 234 -12.69 8.63 7.28
N GLN A 235 -11.49 9.18 7.38
CA GLN A 235 -11.23 10.48 8.00
C GLN A 235 -10.88 11.47 6.90
N ASP A 236 -11.69 12.51 6.71
CA ASP A 236 -11.43 13.54 5.71
C ASP A 236 -10.27 14.49 6.10
N ALA A 237 -9.90 15.39 5.21
CA ALA A 237 -8.82 16.36 5.43
C ALA A 237 -9.10 17.33 6.59
N GLN A 238 -10.36 17.49 7.00
CA GLN A 238 -10.78 18.32 8.13
C GLN A 238 -10.83 17.51 9.44
N GLY A 239 -10.58 16.19 9.38
CA GLY A 239 -10.59 15.30 10.52
C GLY A 239 -11.96 14.71 10.86
N ASN A 240 -13.00 14.94 10.05
CA ASN A 240 -14.31 14.33 10.25
C ASN A 240 -14.25 12.85 9.90
N VAL A 241 -14.86 12.02 10.76
CA VAL A 241 -14.83 10.57 10.62
C VAL A 241 -16.20 10.05 10.20
N THR A 242 -16.21 9.23 9.15
CA THR A 242 -17.39 8.49 8.70
C THR A 242 -17.11 7.00 8.76
N THR A 243 -18.13 6.21 9.12
CA THR A 243 -18.06 4.75 9.12
C THR A 243 -19.17 4.19 8.24
N THR A 244 -18.81 3.33 7.31
CA THR A 244 -19.72 2.67 6.38
C THR A 244 -19.60 1.16 6.52
N VAL A 245 -20.72 0.44 6.58
CA VAL A 245 -20.74 -1.02 6.51
C VAL A 245 -20.76 -1.42 5.04
N LEU A 246 -19.74 -2.15 4.58
CA LEU A 246 -19.62 -2.58 3.19
C LEU A 246 -20.26 -3.96 2.94
N GLY A 247 -20.43 -4.76 3.99
CA GLY A 247 -21.06 -6.08 3.87
C GLY A 247 -20.80 -6.97 5.07
N ASP A 248 -21.21 -8.23 4.96
CA ASP A 248 -20.94 -9.26 5.97
C ASP A 248 -19.53 -9.83 5.81
N TYR A 249 -18.87 -10.09 6.93
CA TYR A 249 -17.60 -10.79 6.98
C TYR A 249 -17.79 -12.17 7.58
N LYS A 250 -17.59 -13.20 6.75
CA LYS A 250 -17.52 -14.59 7.21
C LYS A 250 -16.05 -14.97 7.30
N LYS A 251 -15.59 -15.22 8.53
CA LYS A 251 -14.27 -15.77 8.78
C LYS A 251 -14.25 -17.19 8.17
N LYS A 252 -13.42 -17.41 7.15
CA LYS A 252 -13.15 -18.74 6.60
C LYS A 252 -12.26 -19.53 7.55
#